data_AF-A0A6I3LTR1-F1
#
_entry.id   AF-A0A6I3LTR1-F1
#
_cell.length_a   1.000
_cell.length_b   1.000
_cell.length_c   1.000
_cell.angle_alpha   90.00
_cell.angle_beta   90.00
_cell.angle_gamma   90.00
#
_symmetry.space_group_name_H-M   'P 1'
#
loop_
_entity.id
_entity.type
_entity.pdbx_description
1 polymer ?
#
loop_
_entity_poly.entity_id
_entity_poly.type
_entity_poly.pdbx_seq_one_letter_code
_entity_poly.pdbx_strand_id
1 'polypeptide(L)'
;MRKILLIILSAVIFQSCNFGTNGTQKNESIEASKVQEIKVLNDKLFKAIMNNDIPGVKALLSDKLLTVVNSDLDKLVGTVSSNYQSKSYTILDQYYVSNSSVDIPNTLISGVSGDNDYTIGYKALNKEMYTVLWMPTSEYNDALITVIYGKYGNEWKINILQFGQYTLLKKTAPDYYKLAQESYKKGYLIDAVNYMTVAKQCLKPASEFFKYQKEQEINDFSDKVFKEASSKFTLPFTLENIESKPKVFRIFPQMTKDGFMPEICYISSIKLADTVALKVENEKVKIEAAKAFNGLDKVKTKIFYGAYNEMPDGKKEVMQYRFIEIMKKVKEVKTK
;
A
#
# COMPACT_ATOMS: atom_id res chain seq x y z
N MET A 1 -19.97 38.43 34.63
CA MET A 1 -19.16 38.68 33.40
C MET A 1 -18.20 37.55 33.05
N ARG A 2 -17.39 37.01 33.98
CA ARG A 2 -16.40 35.94 33.68
C ARG A 2 -16.95 34.63 33.07
N LYS A 3 -18.21 34.26 33.40
CA LYS A 3 -18.87 33.06 32.83
C LYS A 3 -19.42 33.26 31.41
N ILE A 4 -19.77 34.50 31.02
CA ILE A 4 -20.26 34.81 29.66
C ILE A 4 -19.08 34.86 28.68
N LEU A 5 -17.92 35.33 29.13
CA LEU A 5 -16.68 35.36 28.33
C LEU A 5 -16.22 33.94 27.92
N LEU A 6 -16.40 32.95 28.80
CA LEU A 6 -16.05 31.54 28.54
C LEU A 6 -16.96 30.87 27.51
N ILE A 7 -18.24 31.28 27.41
CA ILE A 7 -19.20 30.76 26.43
C ILE A 7 -18.95 31.37 25.05
N ILE A 8 -18.55 32.65 25.00
CA ILE A 8 -18.18 33.31 23.73
C ILE A 8 -16.85 32.75 23.21
N LEU A 9 -15.87 32.47 24.09
CA LEU A 9 -14.59 31.91 23.67
C LEU A 9 -14.70 30.47 23.16
N SER A 10 -15.62 29.66 23.69
CA SER A 10 -15.88 28.30 23.16
C SER A 10 -16.60 28.31 21.82
N ALA A 11 -17.47 29.29 21.56
CA ALA A 11 -18.19 29.40 20.28
C ALA A 11 -17.27 29.79 19.09
N VAL A 12 -16.20 30.57 19.34
CA VAL A 12 -15.26 30.99 18.29
C VAL A 12 -14.36 29.83 17.83
N ILE A 13 -14.08 28.85 18.69
CA ILE A 13 -13.25 27.68 18.33
C ILE A 13 -13.98 26.77 17.33
N PHE A 14 -15.32 26.70 17.39
CA PHE A 14 -16.12 25.87 16.47
C PHE A 14 -16.38 26.50 15.10
N GLN A 15 -16.09 27.79 14.89
CA GLN A 15 -16.23 28.43 13.56
C GLN A 15 -14.94 28.42 12.72
N SER A 16 -13.85 27.84 13.23
CA SER A 16 -12.53 27.94 12.60
C SER A 16 -12.20 26.88 11.54
N CYS A 17 -13.12 25.97 11.20
CA CYS A 17 -12.86 24.91 10.21
C CYS A 17 -13.92 24.92 9.10
N ASN A 18 -13.72 25.72 8.05
CA ASN A 18 -14.20 25.52 6.66
C ASN A 18 -13.94 26.80 5.82
N PHE A 19 -12.70 27.28 5.78
CA PHE A 19 -12.36 28.43 4.93
C PHE A 19 -12.42 27.99 3.46
N GLY A 20 -13.40 28.50 2.70
CA GLY A 20 -13.49 28.35 1.24
C GLY A 20 -14.45 27.28 0.71
N THR A 21 -14.99 26.41 1.57
CA THR A 21 -15.93 25.37 1.15
C THR A 21 -17.34 25.69 1.66
N ASN A 22 -18.32 25.79 0.76
CA ASN A 22 -19.73 26.03 1.09
C ASN A 22 -20.40 24.79 1.69
N GLY A 23 -19.88 23.60 1.40
CA GLY A 23 -20.32 22.35 2.01
C GLY A 23 -19.67 21.12 1.39
N THR A 24 -19.56 20.06 2.20
CA THR A 24 -19.08 18.74 1.80
C THR A 24 -20.12 17.70 2.19
N GLN A 25 -20.55 16.90 1.22
CA GLN A 25 -21.41 15.73 1.42
C GLN A 25 -20.58 14.46 1.18
N LYS A 26 -20.81 13.42 1.98
CA LYS A 26 -20.13 12.13 1.92
C LYS A 26 -21.13 10.99 1.75
N ASN A 27 -20.83 10.04 0.87
CA ASN A 27 -21.58 8.80 0.69
C ASN A 27 -23.10 9.01 0.57
N GLU A 28 -23.89 8.46 1.49
CA GLU A 28 -25.37 8.48 1.45
C GLU A 28 -25.96 9.89 1.62
N SER A 29 -25.18 10.86 2.11
CA SER A 29 -25.62 12.25 2.22
C SER A 29 -25.53 13.03 0.90
N ILE A 30 -24.94 12.44 -0.14
CA ILE A 30 -24.88 13.03 -1.48
C ILE A 30 -26.22 12.84 -2.16
N GLU A 31 -26.69 13.89 -2.84
CA GLU A 31 -27.92 13.85 -3.62
C GLU A 31 -27.87 12.73 -4.68
N ALA A 32 -28.92 11.89 -4.73
CA ALA A 32 -28.98 10.70 -5.58
C ALA A 32 -28.81 11.01 -7.09
N SER A 33 -29.28 12.17 -7.54
CA SER A 33 -29.12 12.65 -8.92
C SER A 33 -27.63 12.78 -9.30
N LYS A 34 -26.81 13.35 -8.42
CA LYS A 34 -25.36 13.54 -8.60
C LYS A 34 -24.63 12.22 -8.53
N VAL A 35 -25.01 11.34 -7.61
CA VAL A 35 -24.46 9.98 -7.52
C VAL A 35 -24.67 9.25 -8.85
N GLN A 36 -25.88 9.32 -9.42
CA GLN A 36 -26.21 8.65 -10.68
C GLN A 36 -25.43 9.23 -11.87
N GLU A 37 -25.29 10.55 -11.95
CA GLU A 37 -24.50 11.23 -12.99
C GLU A 37 -23.04 10.76 -12.98
N ILE A 38 -22.41 10.77 -11.80
CA ILE A 38 -21.02 10.34 -11.64
C ILE A 38 -20.86 8.83 -11.83
N LYS A 39 -21.86 8.03 -11.45
CA LYS A 39 -21.84 6.58 -11.68
C LYS A 39 -21.68 6.26 -13.16
N VAL A 40 -22.40 6.96 -14.05
CA VAL A 40 -22.28 6.75 -15.51
C VAL A 40 -20.85 7.01 -16.00
N LEU A 41 -20.18 8.02 -15.45
CA LEU A 41 -18.79 8.35 -15.79
C LEU A 41 -17.81 7.31 -15.23
N ASN A 42 -18.01 6.87 -13.99
CA ASN A 42 -17.20 5.82 -13.38
C ASN A 42 -17.34 4.48 -14.13
N ASP A 43 -18.55 4.11 -14.55
CA ASP A 43 -18.78 2.89 -15.34
C ASP A 43 -18.02 2.96 -16.68
N LYS A 44 -18.04 4.12 -17.35
CA LYS A 44 -17.27 4.36 -18.59
C LYS A 44 -15.77 4.29 -18.34
N LEU A 45 -15.29 4.99 -17.31
CA LEU A 45 -13.87 5.02 -16.94
C LEU A 45 -13.37 3.62 -16.58
N PHE A 46 -14.10 2.89 -15.75
CA PHE A 46 -13.79 1.52 -15.37
C PHE A 46 -13.68 0.63 -16.59
N LYS A 47 -14.69 0.65 -17.48
CA LYS A 47 -14.67 -0.13 -18.71
C LYS A 47 -13.47 0.24 -19.60
N ALA A 48 -13.14 1.52 -19.71
CA ALA A 48 -12.01 1.98 -20.50
C ALA A 48 -10.67 1.48 -19.91
N ILE A 49 -10.47 1.62 -18.60
CA ILE A 49 -9.26 1.14 -17.92
C ILE A 49 -9.14 -0.39 -18.05
N MET A 50 -10.19 -1.15 -17.75
CA MET A 50 -10.14 -2.62 -17.79
C MET A 50 -9.93 -3.19 -19.19
N ASN A 51 -10.35 -2.47 -20.24
CA ASN A 51 -10.11 -2.86 -21.63
C ASN A 51 -8.83 -2.26 -22.22
N ASN A 52 -8.02 -1.56 -21.42
CA ASN A 52 -6.85 -0.82 -21.88
C ASN A 52 -7.17 0.16 -23.03
N ASP A 53 -8.37 0.76 -23.01
CA ASP A 53 -8.86 1.74 -23.98
C ASP A 53 -8.37 3.14 -23.61
N ILE A 54 -7.14 3.44 -24.02
CA ILE A 54 -6.48 4.72 -23.75
C ILE A 54 -7.30 5.92 -24.30
N PRO A 55 -7.81 5.91 -25.54
CA PRO A 55 -8.70 6.97 -26.02
C PRO A 55 -9.93 7.17 -25.14
N GLY A 56 -10.57 6.08 -24.70
CA GLY A 56 -11.73 6.13 -23.81
C GLY A 56 -11.43 6.76 -22.44
N VAL A 57 -10.26 6.48 -21.86
CA VAL A 57 -9.80 7.15 -20.63
C VAL A 57 -9.57 8.64 -20.89
N LYS A 58 -8.82 8.98 -21.94
CA LYS A 58 -8.48 10.38 -22.29
C LYS A 58 -9.70 11.25 -22.57
N ALA A 59 -10.76 10.68 -23.14
CA ALA A 59 -12.02 11.39 -23.42
C ALA A 59 -12.76 11.89 -22.15
N LEU A 60 -12.46 11.31 -20.98
CA LEU A 60 -13.05 11.71 -19.69
C LEU A 60 -12.21 12.76 -18.93
N LEU A 61 -10.96 12.99 -19.35
CA LEU A 61 -10.06 13.92 -18.69
C LEU A 61 -10.41 15.37 -19.03
N SER A 62 -10.09 16.30 -18.14
CA SER A 62 -10.16 17.73 -18.45
C SER A 62 -8.99 18.14 -19.35
N ASP A 63 -9.18 19.21 -20.13
CA ASP A 63 -8.14 19.75 -21.02
C ASP A 63 -6.85 20.04 -20.25
N LYS A 64 -6.98 20.60 -19.04
CA LYS A 64 -5.83 20.89 -18.18
C LYS A 64 -5.08 19.61 -17.80
N LEU A 65 -5.77 18.54 -17.44
CA LEU A 65 -5.12 17.26 -17.13
C LEU A 65 -4.47 16.66 -18.39
N LEU A 66 -5.11 16.77 -19.55
CA LEU A 66 -4.55 16.33 -20.84
C LEU A 66 -3.21 17.01 -21.19
N THR A 67 -3.00 18.26 -20.77
CA THR A 67 -1.72 18.95 -21.02
C THR A 67 -0.55 18.44 -20.18
N VAL A 68 -0.81 17.75 -19.07
CA VAL A 68 0.23 17.26 -18.14
C VAL A 68 0.37 15.75 -18.15
N VAL A 69 -0.67 15.01 -18.56
CA VAL A 69 -0.60 13.55 -18.73
C VAL A 69 0.10 13.21 -20.05
N ASN A 70 1.27 12.60 -19.93
CA ASN A 70 2.09 12.14 -21.05
C ASN A 70 1.91 10.61 -21.25
N SER A 71 2.89 9.95 -21.87
CA SER A 71 2.94 8.48 -22.03
C SER A 71 2.87 7.67 -20.73
N ASP A 72 3.06 8.30 -19.57
CA ASP A 72 3.04 7.62 -18.28
C ASP A 72 1.61 7.20 -17.89
N LEU A 73 0.58 7.94 -18.35
CA LEU A 73 -0.81 7.51 -18.17
C LEU A 73 -1.09 6.21 -18.92
N ASP A 74 -0.62 6.09 -20.16
CA ASP A 74 -0.86 4.91 -20.99
C ASP A 74 -0.22 3.66 -20.37
N LYS A 75 1.00 3.79 -19.84
CA LYS A 75 1.68 2.73 -19.08
C LYS A 75 0.94 2.37 -17.80
N LEU A 76 0.42 3.36 -17.09
CA LEU A 76 -0.28 3.17 -15.82
C LEU A 76 -1.61 2.43 -16.04
N VAL A 77 -2.40 2.85 -17.03
CA VAL A 77 -3.63 2.16 -17.43
C VAL A 77 -3.31 0.73 -17.88
N GLY A 78 -2.27 0.54 -18.70
CA GLY A 78 -1.81 -0.78 -19.11
C GLY A 78 -1.49 -1.68 -17.90
N THR A 79 -0.71 -1.17 -16.96
CA THR A 79 -0.32 -1.89 -15.72
C THR A 79 -1.53 -2.25 -14.86
N VAL A 80 -2.48 -1.33 -14.70
CA VAL A 80 -3.68 -1.56 -13.90
C VAL A 80 -4.58 -2.61 -14.57
N SER A 81 -4.78 -2.50 -15.89
CA SER A 81 -5.59 -3.45 -16.67
C SER A 81 -5.03 -4.86 -16.65
N SER A 82 -3.69 -5.02 -16.67
CA SER A 82 -3.04 -6.33 -16.63
C SER A 82 -3.07 -6.93 -15.22
N ASN A 83 -2.85 -6.12 -14.19
CA ASN A 83 -2.64 -6.60 -12.83
C ASN A 83 -3.93 -6.74 -12.02
N TYR A 84 -5.01 -6.03 -12.39
CA TYR A 84 -6.25 -5.96 -11.64
C TYR A 84 -7.47 -6.24 -12.53
N GLN A 85 -7.40 -7.29 -13.34
CA GLN A 85 -8.51 -7.72 -14.19
C GLN A 85 -9.79 -7.92 -13.35
N SER A 86 -10.83 -7.15 -13.67
CA SER A 86 -12.10 -7.23 -12.97
C SER A 86 -13.28 -6.91 -13.87
N LYS A 87 -14.45 -7.44 -13.50
CA LYS A 87 -15.74 -7.18 -14.17
C LYS A 87 -16.58 -6.14 -13.43
N SER A 88 -16.20 -5.80 -12.21
CA SER A 88 -16.92 -4.87 -11.35
C SER A 88 -15.95 -4.09 -10.48
N TYR A 89 -16.46 -3.05 -9.83
CA TYR A 89 -15.73 -2.33 -8.80
C TYR A 89 -16.62 -2.08 -7.59
N THR A 90 -15.99 -1.81 -6.45
CA THR A 90 -16.66 -1.34 -5.24
C THR A 90 -16.23 0.09 -4.94
N ILE A 91 -17.14 0.89 -4.41
CA ILE A 91 -16.84 2.24 -3.93
C ILE A 91 -16.40 2.13 -2.48
N LEU A 92 -15.21 2.63 -2.16
CA LEU A 92 -14.72 2.78 -0.79
C LEU A 92 -15.43 3.97 -0.12
N ASP A 93 -15.35 5.14 -0.75
CA ASP A 93 -16.01 6.36 -0.31
C ASP A 93 -16.20 7.29 -1.51
N GLN A 94 -17.16 8.21 -1.39
CA GLN A 94 -17.38 9.28 -2.34
C GLN A 94 -17.74 10.59 -1.64
N TYR A 95 -17.37 11.70 -2.27
CA TYR A 95 -17.53 13.04 -1.72
C TYR A 95 -18.01 14.00 -2.80
N TYR A 96 -19.01 14.81 -2.48
CA TYR A 96 -19.42 15.97 -3.28
C TYR A 96 -19.07 17.25 -2.51
N VAL A 97 -18.41 18.19 -3.18
CA VAL A 97 -17.94 19.43 -2.58
C VAL A 97 -18.41 20.63 -3.39
N SER A 98 -19.03 21.58 -2.69
CA SER A 98 -19.36 22.91 -3.21
C SER A 98 -18.37 23.93 -2.65
N ASN A 99 -17.57 24.56 -3.50
CA ASN A 99 -16.55 25.54 -3.16
C ASN A 99 -17.07 26.96 -3.40
N SER A 100 -16.64 27.92 -2.56
CA SER A 100 -16.98 29.33 -2.75
C SER A 100 -16.24 29.95 -3.94
N SER A 101 -15.01 29.52 -4.18
CA SER A 101 -14.17 29.92 -5.30
C SER A 101 -13.38 28.74 -5.88
N VAL A 102 -12.72 28.98 -7.01
CA VAL A 102 -11.72 28.06 -7.56
C VAL A 102 -10.34 28.36 -6.98
N ASP A 103 -9.40 27.48 -7.25
CA ASP A 103 -7.99 27.54 -6.86
C ASP A 103 -7.69 27.57 -5.35
N ILE A 104 -8.61 27.07 -4.53
CA ILE A 104 -8.44 26.95 -3.07
C ILE A 104 -8.05 25.52 -2.66
N PRO A 105 -7.40 25.31 -1.50
CA PRO A 105 -7.14 23.97 -0.98
C PRO A 105 -8.44 23.33 -0.46
N ASN A 106 -8.60 22.03 -0.72
CA ASN A 106 -9.66 21.19 -0.18
C ASN A 106 -9.04 20.00 0.56
N THR A 107 -9.64 19.65 1.71
CA THR A 107 -9.31 18.47 2.50
C THR A 107 -10.59 17.68 2.76
N LEU A 108 -10.66 16.46 2.24
CA LEU A 108 -11.72 15.51 2.56
C LEU A 108 -11.27 14.62 3.70
N ILE A 109 -12.16 14.29 4.62
CA ILE A 109 -11.85 13.50 5.82
C ILE A 109 -12.77 12.28 5.83
N SER A 110 -12.21 11.08 5.89
CA SER A 110 -13.00 9.85 5.97
C SER A 110 -13.57 9.62 7.37
N GLY A 111 -12.82 10.03 8.39
CA GLY A 111 -13.05 9.91 9.83
C GLY A 111 -11.86 10.50 10.61
N VAL A 112 -11.93 10.47 11.94
CA VAL A 112 -10.95 11.14 12.82
C VAL A 112 -10.13 10.21 13.72
N SER A 113 -10.49 8.94 13.84
CA SER A 113 -9.89 8.05 14.86
C SER A 113 -9.85 6.56 14.53
N GLY A 114 -10.51 6.14 13.45
CA GLY A 114 -10.43 4.79 12.92
C GLY A 114 -9.03 4.47 12.41
N ASP A 115 -8.64 3.20 12.50
CA ASP A 115 -7.31 2.76 12.07
C ASP A 115 -7.05 2.99 10.57
N ASN A 116 -8.11 2.91 9.76
CA ASN A 116 -8.07 3.12 8.32
C ASN A 116 -8.56 4.51 7.91
N ASP A 117 -8.74 5.43 8.87
CA ASP A 117 -9.13 6.79 8.53
C ASP A 117 -8.03 7.51 7.76
N TYR A 118 -8.43 8.35 6.81
CA TYR A 118 -7.55 9.06 5.90
C TYR A 118 -8.10 10.46 5.58
N THR A 119 -7.24 11.23 4.94
CA THR A 119 -7.59 12.51 4.31
C THR A 119 -7.27 12.49 2.83
N ILE A 120 -8.05 13.22 2.03
CA ILE A 120 -7.74 13.53 0.64
C ILE A 120 -7.48 15.02 0.49
N GLY A 121 -6.26 15.41 0.13
CA GLY A 121 -5.87 16.81 -0.07
C GLY A 121 -5.72 17.14 -1.55
N TYR A 122 -6.39 18.18 -2.04
CA TYR A 122 -6.23 18.65 -3.42
C TYR A 122 -6.57 20.13 -3.58
N LYS A 123 -6.23 20.71 -4.74
CA LYS A 123 -6.63 22.08 -5.10
C LYS A 123 -7.95 22.05 -5.88
N ALA A 124 -8.97 22.77 -5.41
CA ALA A 124 -10.27 22.86 -6.06
C ALA A 124 -10.17 23.65 -7.38
N LEU A 125 -10.29 22.98 -8.52
CA LEU A 125 -10.24 23.65 -9.83
C LEU A 125 -11.62 24.13 -10.32
N ASN A 126 -12.69 23.68 -9.68
CA ASN A 126 -14.07 24.01 -10.03
C ASN A 126 -14.88 24.29 -8.75
N LYS A 127 -15.98 25.05 -8.90
CA LYS A 127 -16.91 25.30 -7.79
C LYS A 127 -17.64 24.05 -7.35
N GLU A 128 -17.95 23.13 -8.27
CA GLU A 128 -18.50 21.82 -7.93
C GLU A 128 -17.45 20.76 -8.26
N MET A 129 -17.11 19.95 -7.25
CA MET A 129 -16.14 18.86 -7.34
C MET A 129 -16.76 17.57 -6.83
N TYR A 130 -16.37 16.44 -7.41
CA TYR A 130 -16.80 15.12 -6.96
C TYR A 130 -15.59 14.18 -6.87
N THR A 131 -15.34 13.60 -5.71
CA THR A 131 -14.24 12.65 -5.50
C THR A 131 -14.80 11.26 -5.30
N VAL A 132 -14.27 10.26 -6.02
CA VAL A 132 -14.63 8.85 -5.87
C VAL A 132 -13.37 8.04 -5.64
N LEU A 133 -13.43 7.22 -4.60
CA LEU A 133 -12.44 6.22 -4.25
C LEU A 133 -13.05 4.86 -4.54
N TRP A 134 -12.53 4.14 -5.52
CA TRP A 134 -13.09 2.85 -5.89
C TRP A 134 -12.01 1.82 -6.21
N MET A 135 -12.37 0.55 -6.06
CA MET A 135 -11.45 -0.58 -6.16
C MET A 135 -12.00 -1.62 -7.15
N PRO A 136 -11.25 -2.00 -8.20
CA PRO A 136 -11.59 -3.17 -8.99
C PRO A 136 -11.72 -4.40 -8.08
N THR A 137 -12.77 -5.19 -8.24
CA THR A 137 -12.97 -6.37 -7.40
C THR A 137 -11.94 -7.45 -7.77
N SER A 138 -10.97 -7.70 -6.90
CA SER A 138 -9.97 -8.77 -7.08
C SER A 138 -10.09 -9.85 -5.98
N GLU A 139 -9.46 -11.01 -6.16
CA GLU A 139 -9.41 -12.05 -5.13
C GLU A 139 -8.46 -11.71 -3.98
N TYR A 140 -7.30 -11.09 -4.27
CA TYR A 140 -6.21 -10.96 -3.29
C TYR A 140 -5.77 -9.52 -3.01
N ASN A 141 -5.53 -8.72 -4.06
CA ASN A 141 -4.85 -7.42 -3.95
C ASN A 141 -5.66 -6.35 -4.67
N ASP A 142 -6.02 -5.28 -3.98
CA ASP A 142 -6.81 -4.22 -4.56
C ASP A 142 -5.96 -2.99 -4.86
N ALA A 143 -6.11 -2.46 -6.07
CA ALA A 143 -5.72 -1.10 -6.38
C ALA A 143 -6.83 -0.15 -5.92
N LEU A 144 -6.46 1.00 -5.37
CA LEU A 144 -7.35 2.13 -5.22
C LEU A 144 -7.23 3.02 -6.44
N ILE A 145 -8.37 3.33 -7.03
CA ILE A 145 -8.49 4.30 -8.11
C ILE A 145 -9.17 5.53 -7.51
N THR A 146 -8.41 6.62 -7.45
CA THR A 146 -8.87 7.91 -6.94
C THR A 146 -9.17 8.82 -8.11
N VAL A 147 -10.43 9.23 -8.23
CA VAL A 147 -10.90 10.08 -9.32
C VAL A 147 -11.52 11.33 -8.74
N ILE A 148 -10.99 12.50 -9.13
CA ILE A 148 -11.53 13.79 -8.71
C ILE A 148 -12.05 14.50 -9.96
N TYR A 149 -13.37 14.56 -10.08
CA TYR A 149 -14.10 15.28 -11.12
C TYR A 149 -14.28 16.75 -10.74
N GLY A 150 -14.29 17.62 -11.73
CA GLY A 150 -14.77 18.99 -11.64
C GLY A 150 -15.88 19.26 -12.66
N LYS A 151 -16.83 20.12 -12.30
CA LYS A 151 -17.94 20.49 -13.19
C LYS A 151 -17.57 21.70 -14.06
N TYR A 152 -17.64 21.51 -15.38
CA TYR A 152 -17.36 22.48 -16.43
C TYR A 152 -18.67 22.78 -17.19
N GLY A 153 -19.36 23.85 -16.77
CA GLY A 153 -20.71 24.13 -17.27
C GLY A 153 -21.66 22.98 -16.91
N ASN A 154 -22.16 22.26 -17.92
CA ASN A 154 -23.06 21.12 -17.75
C ASN A 154 -22.36 19.76 -17.79
N GLU A 155 -21.04 19.72 -17.93
CA GLU A 155 -20.28 18.47 -18.04
C GLU A 155 -19.36 18.26 -16.84
N TRP A 156 -19.15 17.00 -16.47
CA TRP A 156 -18.10 16.62 -15.52
C TRP A 156 -16.89 16.07 -16.27
N LYS A 157 -15.70 16.50 -15.85
CA LYS A 157 -14.42 16.03 -16.39
C LYS A 157 -13.48 15.65 -15.24
N ILE A 158 -12.59 14.71 -15.49
CA ILE A 158 -11.60 14.25 -14.51
C ILE A 158 -10.45 15.27 -14.44
N ASN A 159 -10.26 15.86 -13.26
CA ASN A 159 -9.17 16.76 -12.97
C ASN A 159 -7.95 16.05 -12.38
N ILE A 160 -8.18 14.98 -11.62
CA ILE A 160 -7.11 14.16 -11.02
C ILE A 160 -7.52 12.70 -11.16
N LEU A 161 -6.60 11.89 -11.66
CA LEU A 161 -6.71 10.43 -11.75
C LEU A 161 -5.44 9.82 -11.16
N GLN A 162 -5.59 9.06 -10.08
CA GLN A 162 -4.48 8.39 -9.40
C GLN A 162 -4.79 6.91 -9.22
N PHE A 163 -3.74 6.12 -9.27
CA PHE A 163 -3.77 4.67 -9.09
C PHE A 163 -2.69 4.30 -8.09
N GLY A 164 -3.02 3.41 -7.16
CA GLY A 164 -2.01 2.89 -6.24
C GLY A 164 -2.48 1.65 -5.53
N GLN A 165 -1.51 0.90 -5.03
CA GLN A 165 -1.76 -0.31 -4.27
C GLN A 165 -2.38 0.05 -2.92
N TYR A 166 -3.57 -0.48 -2.65
CA TYR A 166 -4.32 -0.19 -1.42
C TYR A 166 -4.33 -1.37 -0.47
N THR A 167 -4.57 -2.56 -0.98
CA THR A 167 -4.46 -3.79 -0.20
C THR A 167 -3.49 -4.78 -0.82
N LEU A 168 -2.81 -5.50 0.06
CA LEU A 168 -2.10 -6.73 -0.23
C LEU A 168 -2.77 -7.82 0.61
N LEU A 169 -3.16 -8.94 0.00
CA LEU A 169 -3.90 -10.01 0.68
C LEU A 169 -5.06 -9.47 1.57
N LYS A 170 -5.82 -8.51 1.03
CA LYS A 170 -6.94 -7.82 1.68
C LYS A 170 -6.61 -7.09 2.99
N LYS A 171 -5.35 -6.72 3.20
CA LYS A 171 -4.89 -5.92 4.34
C LYS A 171 -4.35 -4.57 3.87
N THR A 172 -4.68 -3.53 4.62
CA THR A 172 -4.21 -2.16 4.38
C THR A 172 -2.85 -1.90 5.03
N ALA A 173 -2.27 -0.72 4.82
CA ALA A 173 -1.06 -0.32 5.54
C ALA A 173 -1.22 -0.32 7.08
N PRO A 174 -2.31 0.24 7.67
CA PRO A 174 -2.58 0.10 9.11
C PRO A 174 -2.67 -1.35 9.61
N ASP A 175 -3.20 -2.29 8.83
CA ASP A 175 -3.26 -3.70 9.23
C ASP A 175 -1.86 -4.33 9.31
N TYR A 176 -1.01 -4.06 8.31
CA TYR A 176 0.37 -4.53 8.32
C TYR A 176 1.21 -3.87 9.42
N TYR A 177 0.94 -2.60 9.71
CA TYR A 177 1.54 -1.91 10.84
C TYR A 177 1.24 -2.64 12.17
N LYS A 178 -0.01 -3.04 12.42
CA LYS A 178 -0.36 -3.82 13.62
C LYS A 178 0.37 -5.15 13.68
N LEU A 179 0.43 -5.89 12.57
CA LEU A 179 1.19 -7.15 12.48
C LEU A 179 2.68 -6.93 12.80
N ALA A 180 3.26 -5.84 12.31
CA ALA A 180 4.63 -5.48 12.62
C ALA A 180 4.83 -5.18 14.11
N GLN A 181 3.91 -4.43 14.73
CA GLN A 181 3.94 -4.17 16.18
C GLN A 181 3.84 -5.46 17.00
N GLU A 182 2.98 -6.40 16.60
CA GLU A 182 2.84 -7.69 17.26
C GLU A 182 4.12 -8.54 17.17
N SER A 183 4.71 -8.63 15.98
CA SER A 183 5.99 -9.33 15.77
C SER A 183 7.12 -8.67 16.57
N TYR A 184 7.18 -7.34 16.58
CA TYR A 184 8.18 -6.59 17.33
C TYR A 184 8.07 -6.86 18.84
N LYS A 185 6.86 -6.85 19.41
CA LYS A 185 6.62 -7.19 20.83
C LYS A 185 7.07 -8.60 21.20
N LYS A 186 7.04 -9.54 20.26
CA LYS A 186 7.53 -10.93 20.43
C LYS A 186 9.04 -11.06 20.25
N GLY A 187 9.75 -9.98 19.91
CA GLY A 187 11.17 -10.00 19.58
C GLY A 187 11.48 -10.58 18.20
N TYR A 188 10.49 -10.68 17.32
CA TYR A 188 10.63 -11.18 15.93
C TYR A 188 10.94 -10.02 15.00
N LEU A 189 12.16 -9.48 15.13
CA LEU A 189 12.54 -8.20 14.50
C LEU A 189 12.48 -8.24 12.97
N ILE A 190 12.96 -9.32 12.34
CA ILE A 190 12.92 -9.46 10.87
C ILE A 190 11.48 -9.55 10.34
N ASP A 191 10.58 -10.21 11.07
CA ASP A 191 9.16 -10.23 10.72
C ASP A 191 8.53 -8.84 10.82
N ALA A 192 8.88 -8.06 11.84
CA ALA A 192 8.44 -6.68 11.95
C ALA A 192 8.94 -5.83 10.77
N VAL A 193 10.21 -5.98 10.37
CA VAL A 193 10.77 -5.33 9.18
C VAL A 193 10.00 -5.71 7.92
N ASN A 194 9.73 -7.01 7.73
CA ASN A 194 9.00 -7.51 6.58
C ASN A 194 7.58 -6.95 6.52
N TYR A 195 6.83 -6.97 7.62
CA TYR A 195 5.49 -6.39 7.65
C TYR A 195 5.50 -4.87 7.45
N MET A 196 6.47 -4.14 8.01
CA MET A 196 6.59 -2.70 7.73
C MET A 196 6.93 -2.43 6.27
N THR A 197 7.74 -3.26 5.63
CA THR A 197 8.02 -3.15 4.19
C THR A 197 6.72 -3.27 3.39
N VAL A 198 5.84 -4.22 3.73
CA VAL A 198 4.52 -4.36 3.10
C VAL A 198 3.60 -3.19 3.44
N ALA A 199 3.59 -2.73 4.70
CA ALA A 199 2.80 -1.55 5.11
C ALA A 199 3.17 -0.31 4.29
N LYS A 200 4.48 -0.06 4.08
CA LYS A 200 4.98 1.06 3.28
C LYS A 200 4.56 0.98 1.81
N GLN A 201 4.41 -0.22 1.24
CA GLN A 201 3.91 -0.39 -0.13
C GLN A 201 2.45 0.04 -0.28
N CYS A 202 1.62 -0.19 0.74
CA CYS A 202 0.20 0.19 0.74
C CYS A 202 -0.07 1.58 1.33
N LEU A 203 0.96 2.32 1.76
CA LEU A 203 0.78 3.52 2.59
C LEU A 203 0.27 4.73 1.79
N LYS A 204 0.56 4.78 0.48
CA LYS A 204 0.25 5.93 -0.39
C LYS A 204 -0.51 5.49 -1.65
N PRO A 205 -1.74 4.98 -1.50
CA PRO A 205 -2.53 4.44 -2.60
C PRO A 205 -2.98 5.51 -3.63
N ALA A 206 -2.80 6.80 -3.34
CA ALA A 206 -2.99 7.89 -4.30
C ALA A 206 -1.91 8.98 -4.13
N SER A 207 -0.64 8.57 -3.96
CA SER A 207 0.50 9.49 -3.85
C SER A 207 0.30 10.54 -2.75
N GLU A 208 0.60 11.82 -2.99
CA GLU A 208 0.39 12.90 -2.02
C GLU A 208 -1.08 13.25 -1.76
N PHE A 209 -2.01 12.80 -2.62
CA PHE A 209 -3.43 13.12 -2.47
C PHE A 209 -4.07 12.35 -1.33
N PHE A 210 -3.58 11.15 -1.01
CA PHE A 210 -4.13 10.31 0.06
C PHE A 210 -3.15 10.21 1.21
N LYS A 211 -3.63 10.49 2.43
CA LYS A 211 -2.85 10.36 3.65
C LYS A 211 -3.65 9.67 4.74
N TYR A 212 -3.18 8.53 5.23
CA TYR A 212 -3.73 7.92 6.44
C TYR A 212 -3.54 8.86 7.63
N GLN A 213 -4.53 8.95 8.52
CA GLN A 213 -4.40 9.75 9.75
C GLN A 213 -3.22 9.28 10.61
N LYS A 214 -2.95 7.97 10.61
CA LYS A 214 -1.83 7.33 11.31
C LYS A 214 -0.53 7.27 10.49
N GLU A 215 -0.43 7.94 9.35
CA GLU A 215 0.76 7.84 8.48
C GLU A 215 2.06 8.18 9.23
N GLN A 216 2.05 9.22 10.07
CA GLN A 216 3.23 9.61 10.85
C GLN A 216 3.64 8.51 11.84
N GLU A 217 2.68 7.96 12.59
CA GLU A 217 2.91 6.88 13.55
C GLU A 217 3.50 5.63 12.87
N ILE A 218 2.97 5.28 11.69
CA ILE A 218 3.46 4.16 10.87
C ILE A 218 4.89 4.42 10.42
N ASN A 219 5.20 5.65 9.96
CA ASN A 219 6.55 6.01 9.51
C ASN A 219 7.55 5.99 10.67
N ASP A 220 7.23 6.59 11.80
CA ASP A 220 8.10 6.64 12.99
C ASP A 220 8.43 5.23 13.49
N PHE A 221 7.43 4.34 13.51
CA PHE A 221 7.65 2.95 13.87
C PHE A 221 8.48 2.20 12.82
N SER A 222 8.26 2.46 11.52
CA SER A 222 9.09 1.92 10.43
C SER A 222 10.57 2.26 10.65
N ASP A 223 10.86 3.53 10.89
CA ASP A 223 12.22 4.05 11.06
C ASP A 223 12.88 3.43 12.29
N LYS A 224 12.12 3.32 13.39
CA LYS A 224 12.57 2.62 14.60
C LYS A 224 12.97 1.17 14.30
N VAL A 225 12.08 0.40 13.67
CA VAL A 225 12.27 -1.03 13.40
C VAL A 225 13.44 -1.25 12.44
N PHE A 226 13.55 -0.44 11.38
CA PHE A 226 14.65 -0.55 10.40
C PHE A 226 15.99 -0.15 11.01
N LYS A 227 16.04 0.90 11.82
CA LYS A 227 17.26 1.30 12.54
C LYS A 227 17.72 0.22 13.51
N GLU A 228 16.80 -0.36 14.28
CA GLU A 228 17.14 -1.45 15.20
C GLU A 228 17.64 -2.68 14.43
N ALA A 229 16.93 -3.09 13.38
CA ALA A 229 17.32 -4.23 12.56
C ALA A 229 18.69 -4.06 11.90
N SER A 230 18.97 -2.89 11.32
CA SER A 230 20.27 -2.61 10.69
C SER A 230 21.43 -2.53 11.70
N SER A 231 21.16 -2.08 12.93
CA SER A 231 22.16 -2.08 13.99
C SER A 231 22.47 -3.48 14.52
N LYS A 232 21.47 -4.37 14.53
CA LYS A 232 21.60 -5.75 15.02
C LYS A 232 22.11 -6.72 13.95
N PHE A 233 21.74 -6.48 12.69
CA PHE A 233 22.01 -7.36 11.56
C PHE A 233 22.67 -6.56 10.43
N THR A 234 24.00 -6.51 10.43
CA THR A 234 24.74 -5.93 9.31
C THR A 234 24.74 -6.92 8.15
N LEU A 235 24.11 -6.54 7.03
CA LEU A 235 24.12 -7.32 5.81
C LEU A 235 25.24 -6.81 4.87
N PRO A 236 25.98 -7.70 4.17
CA PRO A 236 25.83 -9.15 4.21
C PRO A 236 26.32 -9.78 5.52
N PHE A 237 25.55 -10.73 6.05
CA PHE A 237 25.80 -11.45 7.31
C PHE A 237 26.33 -12.85 7.02
N THR A 238 27.56 -13.15 7.45
CA THR A 238 28.19 -14.47 7.24
C THR A 238 27.68 -15.49 8.25
N LEU A 239 27.23 -16.65 7.78
CA LEU A 239 26.87 -17.78 8.64
C LEU A 239 28.14 -18.57 9.00
N GLU A 240 28.82 -18.14 10.07
CA GLU A 240 30.15 -18.63 10.43
C GLU A 240 30.23 -20.13 10.76
N ASN A 241 29.13 -20.76 11.18
CA ASN A 241 29.13 -22.19 11.55
C ASN A 241 28.92 -23.13 10.35
N ILE A 242 28.93 -22.60 9.13
CA ILE A 242 28.79 -23.38 7.89
C ILE A 242 30.12 -23.32 7.14
N GLU A 243 30.65 -24.47 6.75
CA GLU A 243 31.97 -24.61 6.11
C GLU A 243 32.16 -23.73 4.86
N SER A 244 31.15 -23.65 4.01
CA SER A 244 31.15 -22.84 2.79
C SER A 244 30.99 -21.33 3.03
N LYS A 245 30.78 -20.91 4.29
CA LYS A 245 30.63 -19.52 4.76
C LYS A 245 29.64 -18.71 3.93
N PRO A 246 28.39 -19.17 3.76
CA PRO A 246 27.40 -18.46 2.98
C PRO A 246 27.07 -17.11 3.64
N LYS A 247 26.82 -16.10 2.81
CA LYS A 247 26.56 -14.73 3.25
C LYS A 247 25.14 -14.32 2.94
N VAL A 248 24.30 -14.21 3.96
CA VAL A 248 22.92 -13.69 3.82
C VAL A 248 23.02 -12.21 3.49
N PHE A 249 22.47 -11.78 2.36
CA PHE A 249 22.55 -10.38 1.93
C PHE A 249 21.20 -9.69 1.86
N ARG A 250 20.10 -10.46 1.92
CA ARG A 250 18.75 -9.92 1.88
C ARG A 250 17.78 -10.89 2.57
N ILE A 251 16.87 -10.34 3.37
CA ILE A 251 15.67 -11.04 3.84
C ILE A 251 14.49 -10.12 3.52
N PHE A 252 13.47 -10.65 2.85
CA PHE A 252 12.33 -9.83 2.43
C PHE A 252 11.03 -10.65 2.38
N PRO A 253 9.85 -9.98 2.41
CA PRO A 253 8.58 -10.68 2.35
C PRO A 253 8.27 -11.13 0.92
N GLN A 254 8.00 -12.42 0.75
CA GLN A 254 7.50 -13.04 -0.47
C GLN A 254 5.99 -13.31 -0.32
N MET A 255 5.20 -12.76 -1.23
CA MET A 255 3.74 -12.97 -1.22
C MET A 255 3.40 -14.40 -1.67
N THR A 256 2.52 -15.06 -0.91
CA THR A 256 1.94 -16.37 -1.25
C THR A 256 0.44 -16.35 -0.99
N LYS A 257 -0.28 -17.40 -1.41
CA LYS A 257 -1.71 -17.58 -1.06
C LYS A 257 -1.95 -17.69 0.45
N ASP A 258 -0.94 -18.11 1.22
CA ASP A 258 -1.04 -18.33 2.66
C ASP A 258 -0.66 -17.08 3.48
N GLY A 259 -0.25 -15.99 2.84
CA GLY A 259 0.34 -14.83 3.51
C GLY A 259 1.69 -14.41 2.94
N PHE A 260 2.33 -13.48 3.64
CA PHE A 260 3.73 -13.12 3.40
C PHE A 260 4.65 -14.07 4.16
N MET A 261 5.57 -14.68 3.43
CA MET A 261 6.58 -15.59 3.94
C MET A 261 7.95 -14.97 3.72
N PRO A 262 8.92 -15.16 4.63
CA PRO A 262 10.26 -14.65 4.41
C PRO A 262 10.96 -15.40 3.28
N GLU A 263 11.69 -14.67 2.45
CA GLU A 263 12.72 -15.21 1.55
C GLU A 263 14.10 -14.75 2.01
N ILE A 264 14.99 -15.71 2.24
CA ILE A 264 16.37 -15.49 2.66
C ILE A 264 17.28 -15.70 1.44
N CYS A 265 17.90 -14.63 0.95
CA CYS A 265 18.88 -14.70 -0.12
C CYS A 265 20.30 -14.69 0.43
N TYR A 266 21.11 -15.63 -0.03
CA TYR A 266 22.50 -15.76 0.40
C TYR A 266 23.44 -16.07 -0.76
N ILE A 267 24.69 -15.63 -0.63
CA ILE A 267 25.78 -15.97 -1.55
C ILE A 267 26.41 -17.27 -1.08
N SER A 268 26.51 -18.24 -1.96
CA SER A 268 27.18 -19.53 -1.79
C SER A 268 28.42 -19.62 -2.67
N SER A 269 29.46 -20.28 -2.17
CA SER A 269 30.64 -20.67 -2.95
C SER A 269 30.41 -21.95 -3.79
N ILE A 270 29.31 -22.67 -3.55
CA ILE A 270 28.94 -23.89 -4.28
C ILE A 270 28.26 -23.51 -5.61
N LYS A 271 28.74 -24.05 -6.72
CA LYS A 271 28.17 -23.79 -8.06
C LYS A 271 26.67 -24.12 -8.09
N LEU A 272 25.85 -23.23 -8.71
CA LEU A 272 24.40 -23.44 -8.82
C LEU A 272 23.97 -24.76 -9.49
N ALA A 273 24.83 -25.34 -10.34
CA ALA A 273 24.59 -26.62 -10.98
C ALA A 273 24.74 -27.82 -10.02
N ASP A 274 25.47 -27.68 -8.90
CA ASP A 274 25.63 -28.74 -7.89
C ASP A 274 24.51 -28.65 -6.86
N THR A 275 23.33 -29.08 -7.28
CA THR A 275 22.10 -28.99 -6.48
C THR A 275 22.14 -29.90 -5.25
N VAL A 276 22.96 -30.96 -5.27
CA VAL A 276 23.13 -31.88 -4.14
C VAL A 276 23.91 -31.19 -3.03
N ALA A 277 25.07 -30.60 -3.35
CA ALA A 277 25.86 -29.86 -2.37
C ALA A 277 25.11 -28.63 -1.84
N LEU A 278 24.40 -27.90 -2.71
CA LEU A 278 23.58 -26.76 -2.29
C LEU A 278 22.44 -27.16 -1.35
N LYS A 279 21.81 -28.31 -1.56
CA LYS A 279 20.78 -28.81 -0.64
C LYS A 279 21.37 -29.05 0.75
N VAL A 280 22.55 -29.66 0.83
CA VAL A 280 23.25 -29.90 2.11
C VAL A 280 23.62 -28.59 2.80
N GLU A 281 24.13 -27.60 2.06
CA GLU A 281 24.40 -26.26 2.58
C GLU A 281 23.11 -25.60 3.08
N ASN A 282 22.03 -25.63 2.28
CA ASN A 282 20.76 -25.01 2.61
C ASN A 282 20.16 -25.58 3.91
N GLU A 283 20.27 -26.89 4.18
CA GLU A 283 19.84 -27.45 5.47
C GLU A 283 20.60 -26.82 6.66
N LYS A 284 21.90 -26.54 6.50
CA LYS A 284 22.69 -25.84 7.52
C LYS A 284 22.30 -24.35 7.61
N VAL A 285 22.04 -23.71 6.47
CA VAL A 285 21.58 -22.31 6.39
C VAL A 285 20.28 -22.12 7.15
N LYS A 286 19.30 -23.00 6.98
CA LYS A 286 18.02 -22.96 7.72
C LYS A 286 18.24 -22.89 9.24
N ILE A 287 19.07 -23.80 9.75
CA ILE A 287 19.35 -23.92 11.19
C ILE A 287 20.04 -22.66 11.71
N GLU A 288 21.09 -22.22 11.03
CA GLU A 288 21.84 -21.04 11.46
C GLU A 288 21.06 -19.73 11.29
N ALA A 289 20.26 -19.61 10.22
CA ALA A 289 19.38 -18.47 10.02
C ALA A 289 18.29 -18.39 11.10
N ALA A 290 17.67 -19.52 11.47
CA ALA A 290 16.68 -19.55 12.54
C ALA A 290 17.26 -19.12 13.91
N LYS A 291 18.54 -19.45 14.17
CA LYS A 291 19.27 -18.99 15.36
C LYS A 291 19.61 -17.50 15.29
N ALA A 292 20.14 -17.05 14.15
CA ALA A 292 20.60 -15.67 13.97
C ALA A 292 19.42 -14.69 13.98
N PHE A 293 18.30 -15.07 13.36
CA PHE A 293 17.16 -14.20 13.14
C PHE A 293 15.91 -14.75 13.84
N ASN A 294 15.85 -14.51 15.15
CA ASN A 294 14.76 -14.96 16.00
C ASN A 294 13.37 -14.67 15.40
N GLY A 295 12.50 -15.68 15.36
CA GLY A 295 11.12 -15.57 14.90
C GLY A 295 10.85 -16.00 13.45
N LEU A 296 11.88 -16.13 12.61
CA LEU A 296 11.72 -16.43 11.18
C LEU A 296 11.00 -17.76 10.90
N ASP A 297 11.17 -18.73 11.80
CA ASP A 297 10.57 -20.06 11.72
C ASP A 297 9.25 -20.17 12.51
N LYS A 298 8.78 -19.09 13.15
CA LYS A 298 7.60 -19.10 14.00
C LYS A 298 6.35 -18.65 13.24
N VAL A 299 5.27 -19.41 13.37
CA VAL A 299 3.95 -19.08 12.81
C VAL A 299 3.95 -18.97 11.26
N LYS A 300 5.00 -19.46 10.58
CA LYS A 300 5.06 -19.52 9.12
C LYS A 300 4.64 -20.88 8.62
N THR A 301 4.02 -20.93 7.45
CA THR A 301 3.77 -22.19 6.74
C THR A 301 4.94 -22.55 5.83
N LYS A 302 5.71 -21.55 5.36
CA LYS A 302 6.83 -21.72 4.44
C LYS A 302 7.93 -20.71 4.71
N ILE A 303 9.16 -21.08 4.35
CA ILE A 303 10.30 -20.15 4.20
C ILE A 303 10.95 -20.44 2.84
N PHE A 304 11.29 -19.37 2.12
CA PHE A 304 11.98 -19.46 0.85
C PHE A 304 13.46 -19.17 1.06
N TYR A 305 14.31 -19.86 0.31
CA TYR A 305 15.76 -19.62 0.32
C TYR A 305 16.25 -19.50 -1.12
N GLY A 306 17.04 -18.47 -1.42
CA GLY A 306 17.65 -18.26 -2.72
C GLY A 306 19.17 -18.26 -2.60
N ALA A 307 19.82 -19.27 -3.17
CA ALA A 307 21.27 -19.36 -3.26
C ALA A 307 21.78 -18.69 -4.54
N TYR A 308 22.76 -17.80 -4.39
CA TYR A 308 23.40 -17.05 -5.48
C TYR A 308 24.90 -17.35 -5.49
N ASN A 309 25.56 -17.31 -6.64
CA ASN A 309 27.03 -17.33 -6.69
C ASN A 309 27.67 -15.94 -6.68
N GLU A 310 26.90 -14.88 -6.87
CA GLU A 310 27.37 -13.50 -6.83
C GLU A 310 26.29 -12.55 -6.30
N MET A 311 26.71 -11.36 -5.85
CA MET A 311 25.79 -10.33 -5.36
C MET A 311 25.05 -9.68 -6.54
N PRO A 312 23.70 -9.57 -6.52
CA PRO A 312 22.97 -8.78 -7.49
C PRO A 312 23.35 -7.29 -7.38
N ASP A 313 23.76 -6.68 -8.49
CA ASP A 313 24.13 -5.25 -8.58
C ASP A 313 23.07 -4.39 -9.29
N GLY A 314 22.00 -5.04 -9.78
CA GLY A 314 20.92 -4.41 -10.54
C GLY A 314 21.28 -4.09 -12.01
N LYS A 315 22.48 -4.41 -12.47
CA LYS A 315 22.92 -4.19 -13.87
C LYS A 315 22.72 -5.42 -14.74
N LYS A 316 22.91 -6.61 -14.17
CA LYS A 316 22.66 -7.90 -14.84
C LYS A 316 21.72 -8.76 -14.03
N GLU A 317 21.00 -9.62 -14.73
CA GLU A 317 20.29 -10.72 -14.10
C GLU A 317 21.30 -11.68 -13.49
N VAL A 318 21.10 -12.02 -12.22
CA VAL A 318 21.93 -13.00 -11.50
C VAL A 318 21.09 -14.25 -11.27
N MET A 319 21.58 -15.37 -11.77
CA MET A 319 20.93 -16.67 -11.58
C MET A 319 20.94 -17.05 -10.10
N GLN A 320 19.88 -17.76 -9.69
CA GLN A 320 19.75 -18.30 -8.34
C GLN A 320 19.16 -19.70 -8.37
N TYR A 321 19.48 -20.50 -7.35
CA TYR A 321 18.78 -21.74 -7.06
C TYR A 321 17.86 -21.56 -5.85
N ARG A 322 16.56 -21.87 -5.99
CA ARG A 322 15.55 -21.62 -4.96
C ARG A 322 15.13 -22.90 -4.24
N PHE A 323 15.04 -22.83 -2.92
CA PHE A 323 14.49 -23.87 -2.05
C PHE A 323 13.21 -23.37 -1.38
N ILE A 324 12.31 -24.31 -1.09
CA ILE A 324 11.11 -24.07 -0.30
C ILE A 324 11.15 -25.02 0.91
N GLU A 325 11.12 -24.46 2.10
CA GLU A 325 10.91 -25.20 3.33
C GLU A 325 9.43 -25.13 3.70
N ILE A 326 8.79 -26.29 3.88
CA ILE A 326 7.41 -26.39 4.33
C ILE A 326 7.42 -26.66 5.84
N MET A 327 6.87 -25.74 6.61
CA MET A 327 6.77 -25.86 8.05
C MET A 327 5.56 -26.74 8.39
N LYS A 328 5.78 -27.80 9.18
CA LYS A 328 4.66 -28.59 9.70
C LYS A 328 3.83 -27.71 10.63
N LYS A 329 2.52 -27.56 10.36
CA LYS A 329 1.61 -26.89 11.29
C LYS A 329 1.69 -27.62 12.62
N VAL A 330 2.22 -26.96 13.65
CA VAL A 330 2.03 -27.43 15.03
C VAL A 330 0.52 -27.39 15.25
N LYS A 331 -0.10 -28.55 15.47
CA LYS A 331 -1.52 -28.59 15.85
C LYS A 331 -1.64 -27.74 17.11
N GLU A 332 -2.34 -26.61 17.02
CA GLU A 332 -2.69 -25.84 18.20
C GLU A 332 -3.48 -26.78 19.12
N VAL A 333 -2.86 -27.16 20.24
CA VAL A 333 -3.56 -27.85 21.31
C VAL A 333 -4.52 -26.80 21.85
N LYS A 334 -5.80 -26.91 21.49
CA LYS A 334 -6.87 -26.13 22.11
C LYS A 334 -6.87 -26.46 23.60
N THR A 335 -6.25 -25.63 24.42
CA THR A 335 -6.51 -25.61 25.86
C THR A 335 -7.97 -25.19 26.04
N LYS A 336 -8.77 -26.12 26.54
CA LYS A 336 -10.17 -25.91 26.90
C LYS A 336 -10.30 -24.99 28.10
#